data_AF-A0A536J053-F1
#
_entry.id   AF-A0A536J053-F1
#
_cell.length_a   1.000
_cell.length_b   1.000
_cell.length_c   1.000
_cell.angle_alpha   90.00
_cell.angle_beta   90.00
_cell.angle_gamma   90.00
#
_symmetry.space_group_name_H-M   'P 1'
#
loop_
_entity.id
_entity.type
_entity.pdbx_description
1 polymer ?
#
loop_
_entity_poly.entity_id
_entity_poly.type
_entity_poly.pdbx_seq_one_letter_code
_entity_poly.pdbx_strand_id
1 'polypeptide(L)'
;GRMLLTGFGLGTVASFNSGPGAGGTVAPDYVAPERLVGREVDGRADVYSLAAVIFETTTGRRPFSSKSWIETLSRRLYEPPPNVREVIPELPAAFAIVLQQAMDRDPNRRPATAGELLDRLESAINSPNGTVEVGHWLPPLVRARSIGVGAAVVAAIGIAEVVWLFEGSGLTLLQHAAQRWFGAG
;
A
#
# COMPACT_ATOMS: atom_id res chain seq x y z
N GLY A 1 -20.69 -14.96 14.99
CA GLY A 1 -21.69 -14.65 13.95
C GLY A 1 -21.27 -15.31 12.65
N ARG A 2 -22.20 -15.84 11.85
CA ARG A 2 -21.87 -16.40 10.52
C ARG A 2 -21.87 -15.27 9.50
N MET A 3 -20.76 -15.09 8.79
CA MET A 3 -20.66 -14.22 7.63
C MET A 3 -20.74 -15.10 6.38
N LEU A 4 -21.65 -14.79 5.46
CA LEU A 4 -21.86 -15.49 4.19
C LEU A 4 -21.23 -14.66 3.08
N LEU A 5 -20.28 -15.25 2.33
CA LEU A 5 -19.62 -14.60 1.21
C LEU A 5 -20.48 -14.78 -0.06
N THR A 6 -21.31 -13.81 -0.40
CA THR A 6 -22.17 -13.83 -1.60
C THR A 6 -21.52 -13.02 -2.73
N GLY A 7 -20.54 -13.60 -3.44
CA GLY A 7 -19.82 -12.84 -4.47
C GLY A 7 -18.84 -13.60 -5.36
N PHE A 8 -18.92 -14.93 -5.43
CA PHE A 8 -18.07 -15.70 -6.34
C PHE A 8 -18.68 -15.70 -7.74
N GLY A 9 -18.13 -14.88 -8.65
CA GLY A 9 -18.25 -15.15 -10.10
C GLY A 9 -18.99 -14.14 -11.00
N LEU A 10 -18.75 -12.83 -10.89
CA LEU A 10 -19.07 -11.90 -11.98
C LEU A 10 -17.94 -10.90 -12.18
N GLY A 11 -17.05 -11.21 -13.13
CA GLY A 11 -15.96 -10.34 -13.54
C GLY A 11 -15.49 -10.72 -14.93
N THR A 12 -16.41 -10.83 -15.89
CA THR A 12 -16.03 -10.74 -17.31
C THR A 12 -15.42 -9.36 -17.52
N VAL A 13 -14.21 -9.33 -18.06
CA VAL A 13 -13.49 -8.13 -18.50
C VAL A 13 -14.35 -7.28 -19.43
N ALA A 14 -15.16 -6.39 -18.85
CA ALA A 14 -15.88 -5.37 -19.56
C ALA A 14 -16.06 -4.19 -18.61
N SER A 15 -15.50 -3.05 -19.01
CA SER A 15 -15.69 -1.72 -18.42
C SER A 15 -14.73 -1.30 -17.31
N PHE A 16 -13.45 -1.10 -17.67
CA PHE A 16 -12.58 -0.14 -16.98
C PHE A 16 -12.76 1.31 -17.48
N ASN A 17 -13.76 1.59 -18.32
CA ASN A 17 -13.89 2.89 -19.01
C ASN A 17 -15.05 3.76 -18.52
N SER A 18 -15.59 3.48 -17.33
CA SER A 18 -16.65 4.28 -16.76
C SER A 18 -16.12 5.03 -15.55
N GLY A 19 -16.13 6.37 -15.64
CA GLY A 19 -15.89 7.26 -14.52
C GLY A 19 -16.86 6.98 -13.35
N PRO A 20 -16.65 7.64 -12.20
CA PRO A 20 -17.42 7.36 -11.00
C PRO A 20 -18.91 7.64 -11.26
N GLY A 21 -19.75 6.59 -11.28
CA GLY A 21 -21.21 6.73 -11.29
C GLY A 21 -21.99 5.97 -12.38
N ALA A 22 -21.36 5.29 -13.34
CA ALA A 22 -22.13 4.49 -14.29
C ALA A 22 -22.23 3.02 -13.85
N GLY A 23 -23.47 2.57 -13.70
CA GLY A 23 -23.86 1.30 -13.10
C GLY A 23 -23.17 0.06 -13.67
N GLY A 24 -22.78 -0.82 -12.74
CA GLY A 24 -22.51 -2.22 -13.00
C GLY A 24 -21.10 -2.68 -12.65
N THR A 25 -21.02 -3.43 -11.55
CA THR A 25 -20.18 -4.63 -11.41
C THR A 25 -18.77 -4.45 -10.84
N VAL A 26 -18.56 -5.11 -9.69
CA VAL A 26 -17.36 -5.31 -8.85
C VAL A 26 -16.83 -4.08 -8.12
N ALA A 27 -16.99 -4.09 -6.79
CA ALA A 27 -16.43 -3.09 -5.89
C ALA A 27 -14.91 -2.98 -6.13
N PRO A 28 -14.43 -1.90 -6.78
CA PRO A 28 -13.02 -1.75 -7.10
C PRO A 28 -12.19 -1.59 -5.82
N ASP A 29 -12.80 -1.48 -4.65
CA ASP A 29 -12.13 -1.33 -3.36
C ASP A 29 -11.43 -2.60 -2.86
N TYR A 30 -11.77 -3.78 -3.40
CA TYR A 30 -11.22 -5.07 -2.94
C TYR A 30 -10.43 -5.82 -4.02
N VAL A 31 -10.39 -5.31 -5.24
CA VAL A 31 -9.78 -5.99 -6.39
C VAL A 31 -8.26 -6.06 -6.26
N ALA A 32 -7.70 -7.26 -6.44
CA ALA A 32 -6.26 -7.48 -6.38
C ALA A 32 -5.48 -6.67 -7.45
N PRO A 33 -4.26 -6.19 -7.15
CA PRO A 33 -3.44 -5.37 -8.06
C PRO A 33 -3.26 -5.97 -9.46
N GLU A 34 -3.02 -7.27 -9.54
CA GLU A 34 -2.79 -8.00 -10.79
C GLU A 34 -4.01 -8.01 -11.73
N ARG A 35 -5.24 -7.98 -11.17
CA ARG A 35 -6.49 -7.84 -11.94
C ARG A 35 -6.60 -6.45 -12.58
N LEU A 36 -6.04 -5.42 -11.95
CA LEU A 36 -6.10 -4.03 -12.43
C LEU A 36 -5.12 -3.77 -13.58
N VAL A 37 -3.98 -4.46 -13.59
CA VAL A 37 -2.93 -4.32 -14.63
C VAL A 37 -3.02 -5.39 -15.72
N GLY A 38 -4.03 -6.26 -15.69
CA GLY A 38 -4.24 -7.31 -16.70
C GLY A 38 -3.16 -8.40 -16.71
N ARG A 39 -2.56 -8.70 -15.55
CA ARG A 39 -1.62 -9.83 -15.40
C ARG A 39 -2.38 -11.15 -15.25
N GLU A 40 -1.66 -12.26 -15.24
CA GLU A 40 -2.24 -13.57 -14.93
C GLU A 40 -2.84 -13.56 -13.52
N VAL A 41 -4.06 -14.10 -13.40
CA VAL A 41 -4.87 -14.08 -12.18
C VAL A 41 -5.13 -15.53 -11.76
N ASP A 42 -4.71 -15.88 -10.56
CA ASP A 42 -5.01 -17.17 -9.93
C ASP A 42 -5.90 -16.98 -8.68
N GLY A 43 -6.10 -18.06 -7.92
CA GLY A 43 -6.91 -18.03 -6.68
C GLY A 43 -6.39 -17.07 -5.60
N ARG A 44 -5.14 -16.60 -5.67
CA ARG A 44 -4.55 -15.66 -4.70
C ARG A 44 -5.09 -14.24 -4.86
N ALA A 45 -5.77 -13.94 -5.96
CA ALA A 45 -6.53 -12.70 -6.10
C ALA A 45 -7.75 -12.66 -5.16
N ASP A 46 -8.35 -13.82 -4.89
CA ASP A 46 -9.46 -13.92 -3.93
C ASP A 46 -8.94 -13.87 -2.49
N VAL A 47 -7.73 -14.38 -2.21
CA VAL A 47 -7.04 -14.21 -0.92
C VAL A 47 -6.81 -12.73 -0.60
N TYR A 48 -6.36 -11.95 -1.58
CA TYR A 48 -6.21 -10.50 -1.43
C TYR A 48 -7.56 -9.83 -1.09
N SER A 49 -8.60 -10.17 -1.86
CA SER A 49 -9.93 -9.58 -1.70
C SER A 49 -10.51 -9.90 -0.32
N LEU A 50 -10.34 -11.14 0.14
CA LEU A 50 -10.74 -11.57 1.47
C LEU A 50 -9.99 -10.82 2.57
N ALA A 51 -8.67 -10.66 2.44
CA ALA A 51 -7.86 -9.91 3.40
C ALA A 51 -8.29 -8.43 3.48
N ALA A 52 -8.60 -7.80 2.34
CA ALA A 52 -9.12 -6.43 2.30
C ALA A 52 -10.48 -6.30 3.03
N VAL A 53 -11.38 -7.29 2.85
CA VAL A 53 -12.64 -7.34 3.59
C VAL A 53 -12.42 -7.54 5.08
N ILE A 54 -11.51 -8.45 5.48
CA ILE A 54 -11.16 -8.67 6.89
C ILE A 54 -10.61 -7.39 7.52
N PHE A 55 -9.74 -6.66 6.81
CA PHE A 55 -9.24 -5.38 7.28
C PHE A 55 -10.37 -4.39 7.54
N GLU A 56 -11.31 -4.24 6.60
CA GLU A 56 -12.42 -3.29 6.76
C GLU A 56 -13.40 -3.70 7.85
N THR A 57 -13.75 -4.98 7.96
CA THR A 57 -14.64 -5.45 9.03
C THR A 57 -13.99 -5.35 10.40
N THR A 58 -12.66 -5.46 10.47
CA THR A 58 -11.91 -5.30 11.71
C THR A 58 -11.77 -3.84 12.10
N THR A 59 -11.47 -2.95 11.15
CA THR A 59 -11.13 -1.54 11.44
C THR A 59 -12.27 -0.56 11.25
N GLY A 60 -13.35 -0.97 10.58
CA GLY A 60 -14.40 -0.08 10.06
C GLY A 60 -13.93 0.83 8.93
N ARG A 61 -12.72 0.62 8.39
CA ARG A 61 -12.08 1.49 7.39
C ARG A 61 -11.58 0.65 6.21
N ARG A 62 -11.77 1.15 4.99
CA ARG A 62 -11.18 0.51 3.81
C ARG A 62 -9.65 0.56 3.86
N PRO A 63 -8.95 -0.47 3.34
CA PRO A 63 -7.49 -0.49 3.36
C PRO A 63 -6.89 0.67 2.55
N PHE A 64 -7.40 0.87 1.33
CA PHE A 64 -6.99 1.96 0.47
C PHE A 64 -8.19 2.87 0.23
N SER A 65 -8.16 4.08 0.80
CA SER A 65 -9.20 5.08 0.58
C SER A 65 -8.58 6.45 0.32
N SER A 66 -8.99 7.09 -0.76
CA SER A 66 -8.63 8.47 -1.09
C SER A 66 -9.81 9.23 -1.70
N LYS A 67 -9.65 10.54 -1.85
CA LYS A 67 -10.69 11.42 -2.41
C LYS A 67 -10.96 11.15 -3.89
N SER A 68 -9.96 10.66 -4.61
CA SER A 68 -10.06 10.28 -6.02
C SER A 68 -9.94 8.77 -6.20
N TRP A 69 -10.75 8.23 -7.10
CA TRP A 69 -10.68 6.82 -7.53
C TRP A 69 -9.30 6.47 -8.12
N ILE A 70 -8.74 7.36 -8.95
CA ILE A 70 -7.44 7.17 -9.59
C ILE A 70 -6.33 7.12 -8.53
N GLU A 71 -6.47 7.92 -7.48
CA GLU A 71 -5.54 7.90 -6.36
C GLU A 71 -5.65 6.57 -5.61
N THR A 72 -6.86 6.05 -5.36
CA THR A 72 -7.07 4.75 -4.69
C THR A 72 -6.40 3.62 -5.47
N LEU A 73 -6.54 3.61 -6.80
CA LEU A 73 -5.84 2.68 -7.68
C LEU A 73 -4.32 2.79 -7.53
N SER A 74 -3.79 4.02 -7.63
CA SER A 74 -2.36 4.28 -7.51
C SER A 74 -1.81 3.75 -6.20
N ARG A 75 -2.48 4.06 -5.07
CA ARG A 75 -2.10 3.56 -3.75
C ARG A 75 -2.06 2.04 -3.72
N ARG A 76 -3.07 1.38 -4.28
CA ARG A 76 -3.08 -0.08 -4.34
C ARG A 76 -1.93 -0.68 -5.16
N LEU A 77 -1.57 -0.03 -6.26
CA LEU A 77 -0.51 -0.50 -7.15
C LEU A 77 0.90 -0.23 -6.60
N TYR A 78 1.08 0.81 -5.80
CA TYR A 78 2.41 1.32 -5.45
C TYR A 78 2.71 1.41 -3.96
N GLU A 79 1.71 1.63 -3.10
CA GLU A 79 1.89 1.74 -1.66
C GLU A 79 1.92 0.35 -0.99
N PRO A 80 2.62 0.23 0.16
CA PRO A 80 2.50 -0.97 0.98
C PRO A 80 1.07 -1.11 1.56
N PRO A 81 0.61 -2.34 1.82
CA PRO A 81 -0.66 -2.55 2.51
C PRO A 81 -0.67 -1.88 3.88
N PRO A 82 -1.77 -1.22 4.27
CA PRO A 82 -1.87 -0.53 5.56
C PRO A 82 -1.78 -1.52 6.72
N ASN A 83 -1.20 -1.08 7.82
CA ASN A 83 -1.11 -1.87 9.03
C ASN A 83 -2.39 -1.70 9.87
N VAL A 84 -3.11 -2.80 10.13
CA VAL A 84 -4.34 -2.81 10.96
C VAL A 84 -4.12 -2.20 12.35
N ARG A 85 -2.89 -2.29 12.89
CA ARG A 85 -2.52 -1.72 14.19
C ARG A 85 -2.39 -0.20 14.19
N GLU A 86 -2.37 0.46 13.03
CA GLU A 86 -2.48 1.93 12.95
C GLU A 86 -3.88 2.40 13.34
N VAL A 87 -4.89 1.54 13.18
CA VAL A 87 -6.27 1.83 13.59
C VAL A 87 -6.60 1.20 14.93
N ILE A 88 -6.14 -0.03 15.18
CA ILE A 88 -6.41 -0.78 16.42
C ILE A 88 -5.09 -1.29 17.01
N PRO A 89 -4.38 -0.47 17.82
CA PRO A 89 -3.06 -0.80 18.35
C PRO A 89 -3.01 -2.06 19.23
N GLU A 90 -4.15 -2.44 19.82
CA GLU A 90 -4.28 -3.59 20.74
C GLU A 90 -4.28 -4.96 20.03
N LEU A 91 -4.48 -5.00 18.71
CA LEU A 91 -4.51 -6.27 17.96
C LEU A 91 -3.13 -6.95 17.93
N PRO A 92 -3.02 -8.27 18.08
CA PRO A 92 -1.72 -8.97 18.04
C PRO A 92 -0.86 -8.60 16.82
N ALA A 93 0.45 -8.39 17.03
CA ALA A 93 1.38 -8.03 15.95
C ALA A 93 1.43 -9.11 14.85
N ALA A 94 1.35 -10.38 15.24
CA ALA A 94 1.28 -11.50 14.31
C ALA A 94 0.06 -11.41 13.36
N PHE A 95 -1.10 -11.01 13.89
CA PHE A 95 -2.33 -10.85 13.08
C PHE A 95 -2.15 -9.77 12.02
N ALA A 96 -1.56 -8.63 12.41
CA ALA A 96 -1.27 -7.54 11.50
C ALA A 96 -0.31 -7.92 10.37
N ILE A 97 0.71 -8.72 10.68
CA ILE A 97 1.70 -9.20 9.69
C ILE A 97 1.03 -10.13 8.68
N VAL A 98 0.24 -11.11 9.14
CA VAL A 98 -0.47 -12.04 8.26
C VAL A 98 -1.43 -11.29 7.33
N LEU A 99 -2.17 -10.31 7.86
CA LEU A 99 -3.13 -9.54 7.08
C LEU A 99 -2.45 -8.64 6.03
N GLN A 100 -1.34 -7.99 6.37
CA GLN A 100 -0.54 -7.22 5.40
C GLN A 100 0.03 -8.12 4.31
N GLN A 101 0.55 -9.30 4.67
CA GLN A 101 1.10 -10.25 3.72
C GLN A 101 0.03 -10.78 2.74
N ALA A 102 -1.18 -11.03 3.23
CA ALA A 102 -2.29 -11.45 2.39
C ALA A 102 -2.72 -10.37 1.38
N MET A 103 -2.46 -9.10 1.69
CA MET A 103 -2.65 -7.95 0.80
C MET A 103 -1.39 -7.57 0.01
N ASP A 104 -0.33 -8.39 -0.03
CA ASP A 104 0.89 -8.05 -0.78
C ASP A 104 0.60 -7.88 -2.27
N ARG A 105 1.33 -6.98 -2.93
CA ARG A 105 1.17 -6.72 -4.37
C ARG A 105 1.67 -7.88 -5.22
N ASP A 106 2.66 -8.63 -4.74
CA ASP A 106 3.13 -9.85 -5.36
C ASP A 106 2.27 -11.04 -4.90
N PRO A 107 1.49 -11.69 -5.79
CA PRO A 107 0.70 -12.87 -5.45
C PRO A 107 1.54 -13.97 -4.77
N ASN A 108 2.81 -14.14 -5.15
CA ASN A 108 3.67 -15.19 -4.61
C ASN A 108 3.95 -15.04 -3.11
N ARG A 109 3.85 -13.81 -2.58
CA ARG A 109 4.07 -13.51 -1.17
C ARG A 109 2.84 -13.76 -0.31
N ARG A 110 1.66 -13.95 -0.91
CA ARG A 110 0.40 -14.22 -0.22
C ARG A 110 0.31 -15.70 0.20
N PRO A 111 -0.54 -16.03 1.19
CA PRO A 111 -1.00 -17.40 1.39
C PRO A 111 -1.52 -17.99 0.07
N ALA A 112 -1.25 -19.27 -0.18
CA ALA A 112 -1.64 -19.93 -1.42
C ALA A 112 -3.16 -20.12 -1.50
N THR A 113 -3.85 -20.20 -0.36
CA THR A 113 -5.30 -20.41 -0.30
C THR A 113 -5.96 -19.57 0.79
N ALA A 114 -7.29 -19.41 0.69
CA ALA A 114 -8.08 -18.76 1.74
C ALA A 114 -8.09 -19.56 3.06
N GLY A 115 -8.03 -20.90 2.99
CA GLY A 115 -7.91 -21.74 4.18
C GLY A 115 -6.61 -21.48 4.93
N GLU A 116 -5.48 -21.44 4.20
CA GLU A 116 -4.18 -21.10 4.79
C GLU A 116 -4.15 -19.70 5.41
N LEU A 117 -4.83 -18.72 4.81
CA LEU A 117 -4.99 -17.39 5.41
C LEU A 117 -5.73 -17.49 6.76
N LEU A 118 -6.85 -18.22 6.82
CA LEU A 118 -7.65 -18.36 8.03
C LEU A 118 -6.85 -19.05 9.15
N ASP A 119 -6.19 -20.17 8.85
CA ASP A 119 -5.37 -20.92 9.81
C ASP A 119 -4.28 -20.04 10.44
N ARG A 120 -3.64 -19.19 9.62
CA ARG A 120 -2.62 -18.24 10.08
C ARG A 120 -3.19 -17.13 10.95
N LEU A 121 -4.35 -16.59 10.60
CA LEU A 121 -5.02 -15.56 11.41
C LEU A 121 -5.49 -16.13 12.76
N GLU A 122 -6.06 -17.34 12.77
CA GLU A 122 -6.47 -18.02 14.01
C GLU A 122 -5.27 -18.30 14.92
N SER A 123 -4.18 -18.82 14.35
CA SER A 123 -2.93 -19.05 15.09
C SER A 123 -2.38 -17.76 15.69
N ALA A 124 -2.42 -16.65 14.94
CA ALA A 124 -1.96 -15.35 15.40
C ALA A 124 -2.80 -14.76 16.55
N ILE A 125 -4.10 -15.10 16.63
CA ILE A 125 -4.99 -14.68 17.72
C ILE A 125 -4.80 -15.57 18.95
N ASN A 126 -4.71 -16.89 18.76
CA ASN A 126 -4.64 -17.87 19.84
C ASN A 126 -3.25 -17.97 20.48
N SER A 127 -2.20 -17.53 19.77
CA SER A 127 -0.82 -17.50 20.26
C SER A 127 -0.16 -16.15 20.01
N PRO A 128 -0.62 -15.07 20.68
CA PRO A 128 -0.09 -13.72 20.46
C PRO A 128 1.38 -13.56 20.90
N ASN A 129 1.84 -14.42 21.83
CA ASN A 129 3.24 -14.56 22.26
C ASN A 129 3.92 -15.82 21.71
N GLY A 130 3.21 -16.63 20.91
CA GLY A 130 3.85 -17.69 20.18
C GLY A 130 4.86 -17.04 19.24
N THR A 131 6.11 -17.48 19.29
CA THR A 131 7.01 -17.29 18.17
C THR A 131 6.30 -17.93 16.98
N VAL A 132 5.53 -17.15 16.22
CA VAL A 132 5.26 -17.50 14.82
C VAL A 132 6.63 -17.85 14.31
N GLU A 133 6.88 -19.11 13.95
CA GLU A 133 8.21 -19.49 13.51
C GLU A 133 8.55 -18.56 12.36
N VAL A 134 9.31 -17.49 12.56
CA VAL A 134 9.59 -16.49 11.52
C VAL A 134 10.59 -17.09 10.50
N GLY A 135 10.82 -18.41 10.59
CA GLY A 135 12.02 -19.11 10.16
C GLY A 135 12.15 -19.33 8.66
N HIS A 136 11.09 -19.15 7.86
CA HIS A 136 11.19 -19.50 6.42
C HIS A 136 10.48 -18.54 5.44
N TRP A 137 9.58 -17.68 5.90
CA TRP A 137 8.70 -16.88 5.01
C TRP A 137 9.11 -15.41 4.86
N LEU A 138 10.16 -14.96 5.54
CA LEU A 138 10.78 -13.67 5.24
C LEU A 138 11.69 -13.83 4.02
N PRO A 139 11.52 -13.03 2.94
CA PRO A 139 12.55 -12.95 1.91
C PRO A 139 13.88 -12.52 2.55
N PRO A 140 15.05 -12.95 2.01
CA PRO A 140 16.36 -12.70 2.61
C PRO A 140 16.68 -11.22 2.86
N LEU A 141 15.94 -10.30 2.25
CA LEU A 141 16.06 -8.85 2.44
C LEU A 141 15.72 -8.36 3.85
N VAL A 142 14.94 -9.11 4.64
CA VAL A 142 14.60 -8.70 6.04
C VAL A 142 15.62 -9.25 7.05
N ARG A 143 16.58 -10.09 6.62
CA ARG A 143 17.71 -10.56 7.46
C ARG A 143 18.92 -9.61 7.43
N ALA A 144 18.89 -8.57 6.59
CA ALA A 144 20.01 -7.66 6.46
C ALA A 144 19.95 -6.52 7.51
N ARG A 145 20.85 -6.62 8.48
CA ARG A 145 21.37 -5.50 9.27
C ARG A 145 21.81 -4.36 8.33
N SER A 146 20.95 -3.39 8.05
CA SER A 146 21.31 -1.99 7.70
C SER A 146 20.09 -1.24 7.16
N ILE A 147 19.50 -0.39 8.00
CA ILE A 147 18.78 0.81 7.53
C ILE A 147 19.85 1.66 6.85
N GLY A 148 19.87 1.72 5.52
CA GLY A 148 20.92 2.43 4.81
C GLY A 148 20.56 2.75 3.36
N VAL A 149 20.69 4.03 3.03
CA VAL A 149 20.74 4.64 1.68
C VAL A 149 19.41 5.16 1.10
N GLY A 150 18.27 4.47 1.20
CA GLY A 150 17.03 4.95 0.55
C GLY A 150 16.45 6.26 1.13
N ALA A 151 16.44 6.41 2.45
CA ALA A 151 15.93 7.61 3.13
C ALA A 151 16.89 8.81 3.06
N ALA A 152 18.17 8.58 2.77
CA ALA A 152 19.18 9.64 2.75
C ALA A 152 19.12 10.50 1.47
N VAL A 153 18.72 9.94 0.33
CA VAL A 153 18.68 10.67 -0.95
C VAL A 153 17.52 11.68 -0.99
N VAL A 154 16.38 11.36 -0.36
CA VAL A 154 15.22 12.26 -0.31
C VAL A 154 15.46 13.45 0.64
N ALA A 155 16.25 13.26 1.71
CA ALA A 155 16.62 14.35 2.61
C ALA A 155 17.69 15.29 2.01
N ALA A 156 18.59 14.80 1.16
CA ALA A 156 19.67 15.60 0.59
C ALA A 156 19.20 16.64 -0.45
N ILE A 157 18.17 16.31 -1.24
CA ILE A 157 17.65 17.22 -2.28
C ILE A 157 16.91 18.41 -1.65
N GLY A 158 16.16 18.18 -0.55
CA GLY A 158 15.41 19.23 0.13
C GLY A 158 16.29 20.25 0.87
N ILE A 159 17.45 19.83 1.41
CA ILE A 159 18.35 20.72 2.14
C ILE A 159 19.14 21.61 1.17
N ALA A 160 19.53 21.10 -0.01
CA ALA A 160 20.30 21.88 -0.98
C ALA A 160 19.51 23.09 -1.54
N GLU A 161 18.22 22.95 -1.81
CA GLU A 161 17.40 24.08 -2.30
C GLU A 161 17.10 25.12 -1.21
N VAL A 162 16.89 24.68 0.04
CA VAL A 162 16.59 25.60 1.16
C VAL A 162 17.84 26.36 1.59
N VAL A 163 19.03 25.75 1.53
CA VAL A 163 20.30 26.44 1.82
C VAL A 163 20.65 27.46 0.74
N TRP A 164 20.35 27.20 -0.53
CA TRP A 164 20.54 28.19 -1.61
C TRP A 164 19.70 29.47 -1.43
N LEU A 165 18.55 29.36 -0.75
CA LEU A 165 17.69 30.49 -0.41
C LEU A 165 18.16 31.28 0.82
N PHE A 166 18.89 30.65 1.75
CA PHE A 166 19.36 31.30 2.99
C PHE A 166 20.77 31.91 2.90
N GLU A 167 21.64 31.42 1.99
CA GLU A 167 23.04 31.89 1.87
C GLU A 167 23.22 33.23 1.13
N GLY A 168 22.13 33.97 0.86
CA GLY A 168 22.16 35.36 0.35
C GLY A 168 22.74 35.57 -1.06
N SER A 169 23.17 34.50 -1.75
CA SER A 169 23.84 34.54 -3.06
C SER A 169 22.87 34.58 -4.24
N GLY A 170 21.58 34.27 -4.04
CA GLY A 170 20.53 34.45 -5.07
C GLY A 170 20.15 35.92 -5.29
N LEU A 171 20.24 36.76 -4.25
CA LEU A 171 19.88 38.18 -4.32
C LEU A 171 20.95 39.01 -5.07
N THR A 172 22.22 38.61 -5.01
CA THR A 172 23.31 39.32 -5.69
C THR A 172 23.27 39.15 -7.21
N LEU A 173 22.79 37.99 -7.70
CA LEU A 173 22.55 37.74 -9.13
C LEU A 173 21.35 38.53 -9.66
N LEU A 174 20.28 38.65 -8.86
CA LEU A 174 19.13 39.49 -9.22
C LEU A 174 19.50 40.98 -9.22
N GLN A 175 20.36 41.43 -8.30
CA GLN A 175 20.88 42.80 -8.29
C GLN A 175 21.79 43.10 -9.49
N HIS A 176 22.68 42.17 -9.87
CA HIS A 176 23.52 42.33 -11.06
C HIS A 176 22.71 42.30 -12.36
N ALA A 177 21.70 41.43 -12.46
CA ALA A 177 20.82 41.37 -13.61
C ALA A 177 19.96 42.64 -13.74
N ALA A 178 19.46 43.17 -12.62
CA ALA A 178 18.69 44.42 -12.60
C ALA A 178 19.55 45.65 -12.97
N GLN A 179 20.79 45.76 -12.48
CA GLN A 179 21.68 46.86 -12.87
C GLN A 179 22.04 46.83 -14.36
N ARG A 180 22.16 45.65 -14.96
CA ARG A 180 22.44 45.51 -16.39
C ARG A 180 21.26 45.96 -17.27
N TRP A 181 20.04 45.92 -16.74
CA TRP A 181 18.83 46.29 -17.47
C TRP A 181 18.45 47.77 -17.29
N PHE A 182 18.72 48.33 -16.11
CA PHE A 182 18.40 49.73 -15.79
C PHE A 182 19.59 50.71 -15.88
N GLY A 183 20.81 50.23 -16.17
CA GLY A 183 22.03 51.04 -16.25
C GLY A 183 22.47 51.48 -17.65
N ALA A 184 21.64 51.30 -18.69
CA ALA A 184 21.91 51.81 -20.04
C ALA A 184 20.95 52.96 -20.35
N GLY A 185 21.37 54.18 -20.01
CA GLY A 185 20.68 55.45 -20.26
C GLY A 185 21.46 56.61 -19.67
#